data_AF-A0A7J4YHN1-F1
#
_entry.id   AF-A0A7J4YHN1-F1
#
_cell.length_a   1.000
_cell.length_b   1.000
_cell.length_c   1.000
_cell.angle_alpha   90.00
_cell.angle_beta   90.00
_cell.angle_gamma   90.00
#
_symmetry.space_group_name_H-M   'P 1'
#
loop_
_entity.id
_entity.type
_entity.pdbx_description
1 polymer ?
#
loop_
_entity_poly.entity_id
_entity_poly.type
_entity_poly.pdbx_seq_one_letter_code
_entity_poly.pdbx_strand_id
1 'polypeptide(L)'
;LKDIEEHPWMQNQQVSISTHAEEKESVQIWLFYKMFNDFFNLEPYNKLFNVRQKKGSTISLSKTLLISRLIYFTKLSKHSKFSDDEDVLKGYIKQYKDKRIDTANSIYF
;
A
#
# COMPACT_ATOMS: atom_id res chain seq x y z
N LEU A 1 -33.50 14.92 -1.70
CA LEU A 1 -32.41 14.46 -0.80
C LEU A 1 -32.81 13.17 -0.10
N LYS A 2 -33.98 13.12 0.58
CA LYS A 2 -34.57 11.87 1.11
C LYS A 2 -34.73 10.75 0.06
N ASP A 3 -35.16 11.10 -1.16
CA ASP A 3 -35.44 10.09 -2.20
C ASP A 3 -34.18 9.39 -2.77
N ILE A 4 -33.00 9.99 -2.57
CA ILE A 4 -31.72 9.39 -2.98
C ILE A 4 -31.21 8.45 -1.88
N GLU A 5 -31.48 8.75 -0.60
CA GLU A 5 -31.09 7.91 0.54
C GLU A 5 -31.90 6.61 0.63
N GLU A 6 -33.15 6.60 0.15
CA GLU A 6 -34.04 5.43 0.20
C GLU A 6 -33.94 4.53 -1.06
N HIS A 7 -33.05 4.84 -2.01
CA HIS A 7 -32.99 4.13 -3.28
C HIS A 7 -32.35 2.72 -3.13
N PRO A 8 -32.91 1.64 -3.71
CA PRO A 8 -32.47 0.25 -3.49
C PRO A 8 -30.99 -0.06 -3.76
N TRP A 9 -30.33 0.70 -4.65
CA TRP A 9 -28.91 0.53 -4.93
C TRP A 9 -28.01 1.07 -3.80
N MET A 10 -28.51 1.98 -2.95
CA MET A 10 -27.84 2.42 -1.72
C MET A 10 -27.93 1.34 -0.61
N GLN A 11 -29.04 0.59 -0.56
CA GLN A 11 -29.15 -0.59 0.32
C GLN A 11 -28.22 -1.72 -0.11
N ASN A 12 -28.06 -1.93 -1.42
CA ASN A 12 -27.07 -2.86 -1.96
C ASN A 12 -25.62 -2.38 -1.79
N GLN A 13 -25.38 -1.10 -1.44
CA GLN A 13 -24.07 -0.61 -1.02
C GLN A 13 -23.78 -0.90 0.46
N GLN A 14 -24.75 -1.39 1.23
CA GLN A 14 -24.50 -2.04 2.52
C GLN A 14 -23.96 -3.46 2.33
N VAL A 15 -23.17 -3.71 1.27
CA VAL A 15 -22.37 -4.92 1.17
C VAL A 15 -21.45 -4.95 2.37
N SER A 16 -21.71 -5.91 3.25
CA SER A 16 -21.00 -6.17 4.50
C SER A 16 -19.54 -5.69 4.47
N ILE A 17 -19.28 -4.57 5.15
CA ILE A 17 -17.94 -4.14 5.58
C ILE A 17 -17.51 -5.09 6.71
N SER A 18 -17.49 -6.40 6.44
CA SER A 18 -17.10 -7.44 7.39
C SER A 18 -15.78 -8.10 7.02
N THR A 19 -15.16 -7.72 5.90
CA THR A 19 -13.69 -7.73 5.84
C THR A 19 -13.22 -6.57 6.70
N HIS A 20 -12.63 -6.88 7.85
CA HIS A 20 -12.21 -5.89 8.85
C HIS A 20 -11.50 -4.74 8.15
N ALA A 21 -11.88 -3.49 8.41
CA ALA A 21 -11.31 -2.32 7.72
C ALA A 21 -9.76 -2.32 7.75
N GLU A 22 -9.19 -2.88 8.81
CA GLU A 22 -7.75 -3.13 8.99
C GLU A 22 -7.17 -4.15 7.99
N GLU A 23 -7.90 -5.21 7.63
CA GLU A 23 -7.51 -6.15 6.57
C GLU A 23 -7.50 -5.47 5.19
N LYS A 24 -8.47 -4.58 4.93
CA LYS A 24 -8.48 -3.80 3.68
C LYS A 24 -7.32 -2.82 3.61
N GLU A 25 -7.04 -2.09 4.69
CA GLU A 25 -5.90 -1.16 4.79
C GLU A 25 -4.56 -1.89 4.59
N SER A 26 -4.36 -3.00 5.30
CA SER A 26 -3.12 -3.79 5.22
C SER A 26 -2.86 -4.40 3.84
N VAL A 27 -3.92 -4.86 3.15
CA VAL A 27 -3.84 -5.31 1.75
C VAL A 27 -3.48 -4.15 0.82
N GLN A 28 -4.11 -2.98 0.98
CA GLN A 28 -3.82 -1.80 0.17
C GLN A 28 -2.36 -1.32 0.36
N ILE A 29 -1.88 -1.29 1.60
CA ILE A 29 -0.48 -0.95 1.93
C ILE A 29 0.49 -1.92 1.23
N TRP A 30 0.21 -3.22 1.28
CA TRP A 30 1.05 -4.22 0.63
C TRP A 30 1.03 -4.09 -0.90
N LEU A 31 -0.13 -3.89 -1.51
CA LEU A 31 -0.26 -3.67 -2.96
C LEU A 31 0.49 -2.42 -3.41
N PHE A 32 0.37 -1.34 -2.64
CA PHE A 32 1.10 -0.09 -2.88
C PHE A 32 2.61 -0.32 -2.84
N TYR A 33 3.11 -1.02 -1.82
CA TYR A 33 4.51 -1.40 -1.74
C TYR A 33 4.95 -2.24 -2.95
N LYS A 34 4.17 -3.26 -3.30
CA LYS A 34 4.50 -4.17 -4.39
C LYS A 34 4.61 -3.41 -5.71
N MET A 35 3.66 -2.53 -6.01
CA MET A 35 3.67 -1.68 -7.20
C MET A 35 4.96 -0.83 -7.30
N PHE A 36 5.34 -0.14 -6.22
CA PHE A 36 6.56 0.68 -6.22
C PHE A 36 7.84 -0.15 -6.26
N ASN A 37 7.89 -1.26 -5.52
CA ASN A 37 9.02 -2.17 -5.55
C ASN A 37 9.24 -2.73 -6.95
N ASP A 38 8.17 -3.17 -7.62
CA ASP A 38 8.22 -3.66 -8.99
C ASP A 38 8.67 -2.54 -9.94
N PHE A 39 8.11 -1.33 -9.81
CA PHE A 39 8.54 -0.15 -10.56
C PHE A 39 10.04 0.11 -10.46
N PHE A 40 10.62 0.08 -9.25
CA PHE A 40 12.06 0.26 -9.04
C PHE A 40 12.92 -0.86 -9.62
N ASN A 41 12.33 -2.02 -9.93
CA ASN A 41 13.03 -3.16 -10.51
C ASN A 41 12.78 -3.31 -12.03
N LEU A 42 11.88 -2.51 -12.62
CA LEU A 42 11.67 -2.46 -14.07
C LEU A 42 12.85 -1.79 -14.78
N GLU A 43 13.20 -2.27 -15.98
CA GLU A 43 14.12 -1.56 -16.88
C GLU A 43 13.42 -0.33 -17.49
N PRO A 44 14.09 0.84 -17.65
CA PRO A 44 15.50 1.10 -17.33
C PRO A 44 15.74 1.62 -15.89
N TYR A 45 14.69 1.71 -15.07
CA TYR A 45 14.70 2.34 -13.75
C TYR A 45 15.54 1.59 -12.72
N ASN A 46 15.65 0.26 -12.86
CA ASN A 46 16.51 -0.59 -12.04
C ASN A 46 17.95 -0.05 -11.90
N LYS A 47 18.52 0.50 -12.98
CA LYS A 47 19.88 1.06 -13.00
C LYS A 47 19.99 2.40 -12.28
N LEU A 48 18.88 3.13 -12.16
CA LEU A 48 18.82 4.44 -11.48
C LEU A 48 18.60 4.28 -9.97
N PHE A 49 17.74 3.34 -9.57
CA PHE A 49 17.30 3.20 -8.18
C PHE A 49 18.04 2.12 -7.38
N ASN A 50 18.71 1.15 -8.04
CA ASN A 50 19.49 0.11 -7.35
C ASN A 50 20.99 0.42 -7.28
N VAL A 51 21.34 1.71 -7.28
CA VAL A 51 22.74 2.15 -7.19
C VAL A 51 23.21 2.06 -5.74
N ARG A 52 24.44 1.56 -5.55
CA ARG A 52 25.05 1.51 -4.23
C ARG A 52 25.35 2.92 -3.72
N GLN A 53 24.96 3.21 -2.48
CA GLN A 53 25.28 4.46 -1.82
C GLN A 53 26.81 4.67 -1.77
N LYS A 54 27.25 5.91 -2.01
CA LYS A 54 28.66 6.29 -1.86
C LYS A 54 29.09 6.18 -0.40
N LYS A 55 30.28 5.61 -0.16
CA LYS A 55 30.87 5.47 1.17
C LYS A 55 30.98 6.85 1.84
N GLY A 56 30.48 6.97 3.07
CA GLY A 56 30.48 8.24 3.84
C GLY A 56 29.30 9.17 3.57
N SER A 57 28.35 8.81 2.69
CA SER A 57 27.11 9.56 2.51
C SER A 57 26.20 9.45 3.75
N THR A 58 25.63 10.58 4.17
CA THR A 58 24.63 10.66 5.26
C THR A 58 23.20 10.42 4.77
N ILE A 59 22.96 10.52 3.45
CA ILE A 59 21.65 10.30 2.85
C ILE A 59 21.42 8.81 2.65
N SER A 60 20.32 8.29 3.21
CA SER A 60 19.85 6.92 2.98
C SER A 60 19.16 6.79 1.62
N LEU A 61 19.57 5.80 0.83
CA LEU A 61 18.92 5.42 -0.43
C LEU A 61 17.94 4.24 -0.25
N SER A 62 17.40 4.03 0.95
CA SER A 62 16.45 2.94 1.18
C SER A 62 15.15 3.16 0.40
N LYS A 63 14.88 2.28 -0.56
CA LYS A 63 13.61 2.22 -1.30
C LYS A 63 12.44 1.95 -0.37
N THR A 64 12.63 1.08 0.61
CA THR A 64 11.58 0.72 1.57
C THR A 64 11.20 1.90 2.45
N LEU A 65 12.18 2.68 2.93
CA LEU A 65 11.94 3.92 3.67
C LEU A 65 11.21 4.97 2.84
N LEU A 66 11.58 5.12 1.56
CA LEU A 66 10.88 6.01 0.64
C LEU A 66 9.40 5.61 0.50
N ILE A 67 9.12 4.33 0.25
CA ILE A 67 7.75 3.81 0.13
C ILE A 67 6.98 4.01 1.45
N SER A 68 7.62 3.77 2.61
CA SER A 68 7.03 3.99 3.94
C SER A 68 6.54 5.43 4.09
N ARG A 69 7.39 6.40 3.75
CA ARG A 69 7.04 7.83 3.80
C ARG A 69 5.95 8.21 2.81
N LEU A 70 5.94 7.59 1.62
CA LEU A 70 4.88 7.80 0.64
C LEU A 70 3.53 7.31 1.16
N ILE A 71 3.47 6.16 1.84
CA ILE A 71 2.23 5.66 2.47
C ILE A 71 1.68 6.66 3.49
N TYR A 72 2.54 7.26 4.31
CA TYR A 72 2.14 8.30 5.25
C TYR A 72 1.68 9.59 4.54
N PHE A 73 2.38 9.98 3.48
CA PHE A 73 2.11 11.19 2.70
C PHE A 73 0.76 11.11 1.99
N THR A 74 0.47 9.98 1.35
CA THR A 74 -0.80 9.72 0.63
C THR A 74 -1.97 9.43 1.55
N LYS A 75 -1.73 9.31 2.87
CA LYS A 75 -2.73 8.95 3.88
C LYS A 75 -3.38 7.59 3.64
N LEU A 76 -2.64 6.65 3.03
CA LEU A 76 -3.05 5.24 2.96
C LEU A 76 -3.14 4.61 4.36
N SER A 77 -2.32 5.08 5.30
CA SER A 77 -2.43 4.73 6.71
C SER A 77 -2.36 5.98 7.59
N LYS A 78 -3.05 5.94 8.73
CA LYS A 78 -2.95 6.96 9.78
C LYS A 78 -1.79 6.72 10.74
N HIS A 79 -1.12 5.57 10.63
CA HIS A 79 -0.06 5.19 11.57
C HIS A 79 1.17 6.09 11.37
N SER A 80 1.48 6.94 12.35
CA SER A 80 2.54 7.97 12.24
C SER A 80 3.93 7.39 11.97
N LYS A 81 4.25 6.20 12.50
CA LYS A 81 5.55 5.54 12.28
C LYS A 81 5.97 5.39 10.80
N PHE A 82 5.02 5.40 9.86
CA PHE A 82 5.35 5.39 8.42
C PHE A 82 6.13 6.65 7.97
N SER A 83 6.09 7.78 8.69
CA SER A 83 6.91 8.96 8.36
C SER A 83 8.38 8.81 8.76
N ASP A 84 8.64 8.03 9.80
CA ASP A 84 9.92 8.07 10.50
C ASP A 84 10.83 6.92 10.07
N ASP A 85 10.27 5.72 9.88
CA ASP A 85 11.02 4.49 9.63
C ASP A 85 10.28 3.50 8.72
N GLU A 86 10.95 2.41 8.32
CA GLU A 86 10.48 1.34 7.44
C GLU A 86 10.03 0.06 8.19
N ASP A 87 10.21 -0.04 9.50
CA ASP A 87 9.95 -1.28 10.25
C ASP A 87 8.48 -1.73 10.22
N VAL A 88 7.54 -0.78 10.32
CA VAL A 88 6.11 -1.08 10.19
C VAL A 88 5.80 -1.66 8.81
N LEU A 89 6.38 -1.06 7.76
CA LEU A 89 6.21 -1.53 6.39
C LEU A 89 6.80 -2.94 6.20
N LYS A 90 7.97 -3.23 6.78
CA LYS A 90 8.56 -4.58 6.76
C LYS A 90 7.64 -5.63 7.37
N GLY A 91 6.89 -5.26 8.42
CA GLY A 91 5.86 -6.10 9.02
C GLY A 91 4.80 -6.53 7.99
N TYR A 92 4.23 -5.58 7.26
CA TYR A 92 3.26 -5.86 6.20
C TYR A 92 3.87 -6.67 5.05
N ILE A 93 5.10 -6.33 4.61
CA ILE A 93 5.79 -7.10 3.56
C ILE A 93 5.92 -8.58 3.96
N LYS A 94 6.32 -8.85 5.21
CA LYS A 94 6.44 -10.21 5.74
C LYS A 94 5.08 -10.92 5.83
N GLN A 95 4.03 -10.22 6.28
CA GLN A 95 2.69 -10.77 6.44
C GLN A 95 2.09 -11.30 5.13
N TYR A 96 2.45 -10.71 3.98
CA TYR A 96 1.85 -11.00 2.68
C TYR A 96 2.82 -11.58 1.64
N LYS A 97 4.10 -11.80 1.97
CA LYS A 97 5.14 -12.27 1.05
C LYS A 97 4.74 -13.50 0.22
N ASP A 98 4.13 -14.49 0.88
CA ASP A 98 3.75 -15.77 0.27
C ASP A 98 2.23 -15.90 0.07
N LYS A 99 1.49 -14.82 0.29
CA LYS A 99 0.02 -14.82 0.15
C LYS A 99 -0.36 -14.46 -1.29
N ARG A 100 -1.27 -15.23 -1.86
CA ARG A 100 -2.01 -14.81 -3.05
C ARG A 100 -3.13 -13.87 -2.62
N ILE A 101 -3.16 -12.68 -3.22
CA ILE A 101 -4.26 -11.74 -3.04
C ILE A 101 -5.09 -11.81 -4.31
N ASP A 102 -6.14 -12.63 -4.25
CA ASP A 102 -7.12 -12.71 -5.33
C ASP A 102 -8.03 -11.50 -5.23
N THR A 103 -7.68 -10.44 -5.95
CA THR A 103 -8.49 -9.22 -6.01
C THR A 103 -9.58 -9.43 -7.05
N ALA A 104 -10.48 -10.40 -6.82
CA ALA A 104 -11.70 -10.50 -7.60
C ALA A 104 -12.57 -9.32 -7.22
N ASN A 105 -12.50 -8.27 -8.03
CA ASN A 105 -13.24 -7.05 -7.78
C ASN A 105 -14.71 -7.36 -8.09
N SER A 106 -15.55 -7.52 -7.06
CA SER A 106 -16.95 -7.98 -7.19
C SER A 106 -17.85 -7.04 -8.00
N ILE A 107 -17.32 -5.89 -8.43
CA ILE A 107 -18.00 -4.94 -9.30
C ILE A 107 -17.84 -5.32 -10.78
N TYR A 108 -16.77 -6.04 -11.14
CA TYR A 108 -16.43 -6.39 -12.51
C TYR A 108 -16.57 -7.90 -12.82
N PHE A 109 -17.04 -8.69 -11.86
CA PHE A 109 -17.30 -10.12 -11.97
C PHE A 109 -18.75 -10.43 -11.63
#